data_AF-X0ULS7-F1
#
_entry.id   AF-X0ULS7-F1
#
_cell.length_a   1.000
_cell.length_b   1.000
_cell.length_c   1.000
_cell.angle_alpha   90.00
_cell.angle_beta   90.00
_cell.angle_gamma   90.00
#
_symmetry.space_group_name_H-M   'P 1'
#
loop_
_entity.id
_entity.type
_entity.pdbx_description
1 polymer ?
#
loop_
_entity_poly.entity_id
_entity_poly.type
_entity_poly.pdbx_seq_one_letter_code
_entity_poly.pdbx_strand_id
1 'polypeptide(L)'
;GKIAKQAAGSIVVSCEETVVLVTVTSSKEPREGIDFFPLMVDYEEKFYAAGKIPGGFFKREGRPSKNAILTSRLIDRPLRPLFPKEYRNDVQVIATVLSYDQKNLPDILAMIGASAALWISDIPFQGPIGAVRVGLIENEFIVNPGPQELENTELNLIIAGTKDSIIMIEGEAKEVTEEIILQAINIAQEAIKTIIEGQEQLVDILGKSNVKEEKQYSETAELADNYRNEIKNLYQKEIKNAVCVNEKKEREDLLEDIFNRIIEKLS
;
A
#
# COMPACT_ATOMS: atom_id res chain seq x y z
N GLY A 1 -19.64 8.10 -3.71
CA GLY A 1 -20.87 8.62 -4.34
C GLY A 1 -21.93 9.08 -3.35
N LYS A 2 -22.31 8.26 -2.36
CA LYS A 2 -23.35 8.61 -1.36
C LYS A 2 -22.76 9.18 -0.06
N ILE A 3 -21.69 8.57 0.44
CA ILE A 3 -21.02 8.89 1.71
C ILE A 3 -19.70 9.62 1.41
N ALA A 4 -19.26 10.49 2.34
CA ALA A 4 -17.98 11.20 2.34
C ALA A 4 -17.65 11.89 0.99
N LYS A 5 -18.62 12.62 0.42
CA LYS A 5 -18.51 13.24 -0.92
C LYS A 5 -17.42 14.31 -1.06
N GLN A 6 -16.87 14.81 0.05
CA GLN A 6 -15.81 15.82 0.06
C GLN A 6 -14.40 15.20 0.02
N ALA A 7 -14.28 13.89 0.26
CA ALA A 7 -13.01 13.20 0.09
C ALA A 7 -12.67 13.11 -1.42
N ALA A 8 -11.38 13.01 -1.76
CA ALA A 8 -10.93 12.84 -3.14
C ALA A 8 -11.45 11.52 -3.72
N GLY A 9 -11.45 10.47 -2.89
CA GLY A 9 -12.09 9.19 -3.19
C GLY A 9 -12.79 8.62 -1.97
N SER A 10 -13.93 7.96 -2.17
CA SER A 10 -14.63 7.26 -1.10
C SER A 10 -15.38 6.04 -1.63
N ILE A 11 -15.08 4.89 -1.03
CA ILE A 11 -15.64 3.58 -1.35
C ILE A 11 -16.18 2.96 -0.07
N VAL A 12 -17.38 2.40 -0.15
CA VAL A 12 -17.90 1.45 0.84
C VAL A 12 -17.78 0.09 0.19
N VAL A 13 -16.95 -0.77 0.76
CA VAL A 13 -16.74 -2.15 0.32
C VAL A 13 -17.41 -3.07 1.33
N SER A 14 -18.10 -4.08 0.83
CA SER A 14 -18.82 -5.04 1.65
C SER A 14 -18.66 -6.46 1.11
N CYS A 15 -18.44 -7.40 2.02
CA CYS A 15 -18.53 -8.83 1.77
C CYS A 15 -19.50 -9.37 2.81
N GLU A 16 -20.63 -9.88 2.34
CA GLU A 16 -21.78 -10.22 3.21
C GLU A 16 -22.14 -9.05 4.15
N GLU A 17 -22.07 -9.27 5.46
CA GLU A 17 -22.43 -8.28 6.49
C GLU A 17 -21.19 -7.54 7.04
N THR A 18 -19.98 -7.87 6.60
CA THR A 18 -18.78 -7.09 6.89
C THR A 18 -18.65 -5.92 5.93
N VAL A 19 -18.55 -4.71 6.48
CA VAL A 19 -18.58 -3.44 5.73
C VAL A 19 -17.44 -2.53 6.19
N VAL A 20 -16.66 -2.04 5.23
CA VAL A 20 -15.57 -1.08 5.47
C VAL A 20 -15.78 0.17 4.61
N LEU A 21 -15.75 1.33 5.24
CA LEU A 21 -15.70 2.62 4.55
C LEU A 21 -14.23 3.02 4.40
N VAL A 22 -13.78 3.21 3.17
CA VAL A 22 -12.45 3.72 2.88
C VAL A 22 -12.55 5.09 2.22
N THR A 23 -11.79 6.05 2.74
CA THR A 23 -11.72 7.43 2.24
C THR A 23 -10.28 7.80 1.98
N VAL A 24 -10.07 8.56 0.90
CA VAL A 24 -8.74 9.04 0.52
C VAL A 24 -8.80 10.53 0.23
N THR A 25 -7.77 11.24 0.65
CA THR A 25 -7.61 12.68 0.43
C THR A 25 -6.16 12.99 0.12
N SER A 26 -5.95 14.02 -0.70
CA SER A 26 -4.62 14.59 -0.89
C SER A 26 -4.62 16.09 -0.72
N SER A 27 -3.51 16.67 -0.25
CA SER A 27 -3.32 18.12 -0.26
C SER A 27 -3.32 18.65 -1.70
N LYS A 28 -3.71 19.92 -1.89
CA LYS A 28 -3.68 20.54 -3.23
C LYS A 28 -2.25 20.72 -3.72
N GLU A 29 -1.39 21.20 -2.82
CA GLU A 29 0.03 21.45 -3.05
C GLU A 29 0.89 20.65 -2.06
N PRO A 30 2.14 20.30 -2.42
CA PRO A 30 3.10 19.74 -1.48
C PRO A 30 3.52 20.77 -0.43
N ARG A 31 4.01 20.31 0.73
CA ARG A 31 4.60 21.18 1.74
C ARG A 31 5.94 21.74 1.27
N GLU A 32 6.23 23.00 1.59
CA GLU A 32 7.53 23.60 1.27
C GLU A 32 8.67 22.82 1.93
N GLY A 33 9.73 22.57 1.17
CA GLY A 33 10.95 21.90 1.65
C GLY A 33 10.82 20.40 1.89
N ILE A 34 9.71 19.76 1.51
CA ILE A 34 9.57 18.30 1.66
C ILE A 34 10.35 17.55 0.57
N ASP A 35 11.19 16.61 0.98
CA ASP A 35 12.02 15.77 0.10
C ASP A 35 11.52 14.32 -0.01
N PHE A 36 10.54 13.93 0.80
CA PHE A 36 9.94 12.59 0.83
C PHE A 36 8.45 12.58 0.48
N PHE A 37 7.90 11.39 0.19
CA PHE A 37 6.46 11.21 -0.06
C PHE A 37 5.68 10.92 1.24
N PRO A 38 4.86 11.86 1.73
CA PRO A 38 4.05 11.70 2.95
C PRO A 38 2.73 10.95 2.68
N LEU A 39 2.79 9.63 2.74
CA LEU A 39 1.61 8.75 2.80
C LEU A 39 1.34 8.30 4.23
N MET A 40 0.11 8.53 4.71
CA MET A 40 -0.42 8.06 5.99
C MET A 40 -1.62 7.14 5.76
N VAL A 41 -1.64 5.99 6.44
CA VAL A 41 -2.72 5.01 6.35
C VAL A 41 -3.21 4.64 7.74
N ASP A 42 -4.46 4.99 8.03
CA ASP A 42 -5.14 4.70 9.28
C ASP A 42 -6.23 3.65 9.08
N TYR A 43 -6.17 2.58 9.85
CA TYR A 43 -7.22 1.57 9.89
C TYR A 43 -7.88 1.58 11.29
N GLU A 44 -9.19 1.71 11.30
CA GLU A 44 -9.99 1.88 12.53
C GLU A 44 -11.09 0.81 12.63
N GLU A 45 -11.02 0.02 13.70
CA GLU A 45 -12.06 -0.93 14.08
C GLU A 45 -12.98 -0.27 15.11
N LYS A 46 -14.23 -0.03 14.74
CA LYS A 46 -15.21 0.55 15.67
C LYS A 46 -15.90 -0.54 16.47
N PHE A 47 -16.06 -0.36 17.78
CA PHE A 47 -16.69 -1.39 18.62
C PHE A 47 -18.16 -1.64 18.21
N TYR A 48 -18.83 -0.61 17.72
CA TYR A 48 -20.20 -0.74 17.21
C TYR A 48 -20.30 -1.68 16.01
N ALA A 49 -19.21 -1.90 15.25
CA ALA A 49 -19.22 -2.80 14.11
C ALA A 49 -19.55 -4.24 14.51
N ALA A 50 -19.23 -4.62 15.76
CA ALA A 50 -19.58 -5.91 16.35
C ALA A 50 -20.70 -5.81 17.40
N GLY A 51 -21.46 -4.70 17.43
CA GLY A 51 -22.52 -4.46 18.41
C GLY A 51 -22.03 -4.29 19.86
N LYS A 52 -20.77 -3.89 20.06
CA LYS A 52 -20.15 -3.75 21.38
C LYS A 52 -20.01 -2.28 21.78
N ILE A 53 -20.06 -2.01 23.08
CA ILE A 53 -19.69 -0.71 23.65
C ILE A 53 -18.21 -0.77 24.05
N PRO A 54 -17.38 0.24 23.72
CA PRO A 54 -15.98 0.26 24.12
C PRO A 54 -15.78 0.01 25.62
N GLY A 55 -14.78 -0.80 25.94
CA GLY A 55 -14.35 -1.05 27.33
C GLY A 55 -13.76 0.19 28.01
N GLY A 56 -13.48 0.08 29.30
CA GLY A 56 -12.82 1.15 30.07
C GLY A 56 -13.74 2.26 30.60
N PHE A 57 -13.13 3.29 31.20
CA PHE A 57 -13.82 4.39 31.89
C PHE A 57 -14.49 5.37 30.93
N PHE A 58 -13.79 5.77 29.87
CA PHE A 58 -14.27 6.79 28.91
C PHE A 58 -15.29 6.28 27.89
N LYS A 59 -15.49 4.95 27.78
CA LYS A 59 -16.42 4.33 26.82
C LYS A 59 -16.25 4.82 25.38
N ARG A 60 -15.01 5.05 24.96
CA ARG A 60 -14.63 5.58 23.66
C ARG A 60 -13.45 4.82 23.09
N GLU A 61 -13.40 4.69 21.77
CA GLU A 61 -12.22 4.23 21.03
C GLU A 61 -11.01 5.10 21.37
N GLY A 62 -9.92 4.43 21.78
CA GLY A 62 -8.65 5.07 22.11
C GLY A 62 -7.68 5.06 20.93
N ARG A 63 -6.39 4.89 21.26
CA ARG A 63 -5.34 4.71 20.24
C ARG A 63 -5.56 3.40 19.46
N PRO A 64 -5.08 3.32 18.20
CA PRO A 64 -5.13 2.10 17.41
C PRO A 64 -4.54 0.90 18.15
N SER A 65 -5.18 -0.27 18.00
CA SER A 65 -4.67 -1.53 18.53
C SER A 65 -3.45 -2.01 17.74
N LYS A 66 -2.72 -3.01 18.27
CA LYS A 66 -1.62 -3.64 17.53
C LYS A 66 -2.10 -4.20 16.19
N ASN A 67 -3.26 -4.87 16.20
CA ASN A 67 -3.86 -5.40 14.97
C ASN A 67 -4.15 -4.28 13.98
N ALA A 68 -4.79 -3.20 14.44
CA ALA A 68 -5.11 -2.06 13.58
C ALA A 68 -3.86 -1.42 12.95
N ILE A 69 -2.76 -1.32 13.70
CA ILE A 69 -1.47 -0.83 13.19
C ILE A 69 -0.88 -1.80 12.14
N LEU A 70 -0.99 -3.11 12.36
CA LEU A 70 -0.53 -4.11 11.39
C LEU A 70 -1.37 -4.04 10.11
N THR A 71 -2.69 -3.93 10.22
CA THR A 71 -3.59 -3.76 9.06
C THR A 71 -3.30 -2.45 8.31
N SER A 72 -3.07 -1.34 9.01
CA SER A 72 -2.58 -0.09 8.40
C SER A 72 -1.32 -0.33 7.55
N ARG A 73 -0.35 -1.10 8.06
CA ARG A 73 0.88 -1.44 7.31
C ARG A 73 0.62 -2.39 6.13
N LEU A 74 -0.32 -3.32 6.26
CA LEU A 74 -0.74 -4.21 5.16
C LEU A 74 -1.34 -3.41 4.01
N ILE A 75 -2.11 -2.35 4.31
CA ILE A 75 -2.66 -1.44 3.30
C ILE A 75 -1.56 -0.52 2.72
N ASP A 76 -0.69 0.05 3.56
CA ASP A 76 0.35 1.00 3.13
C ASP A 76 1.37 0.39 2.15
N ARG A 77 1.91 -0.79 2.51
CA ARG A 77 3.01 -1.44 1.78
C ARG A 77 2.76 -1.62 0.27
N PRO A 78 1.62 -2.19 -0.19
CA PRO A 78 1.38 -2.37 -1.61
C PRO A 78 0.98 -1.07 -2.33
N LEU A 79 0.47 -0.05 -1.62
CA LEU A 79 0.07 1.22 -2.23
C LEU A 79 1.26 2.16 -2.47
N ARG A 80 2.15 2.26 -1.47
CA ARG A 80 3.28 3.21 -1.46
C ARG A 80 4.17 3.21 -2.72
N PRO A 81 4.59 2.06 -3.29
CA PRO A 81 5.46 2.04 -4.47
C PRO A 81 4.73 2.41 -5.78
N LEU A 82 3.41 2.51 -5.78
CA LEU A 82 2.61 2.83 -6.97
C LEU A 82 2.32 4.33 -7.12
N PHE A 83 2.82 5.17 -6.22
CA PHE A 83 2.79 6.61 -6.41
C PHE A 83 3.99 7.05 -7.27
N PRO A 84 3.83 8.05 -8.16
CA PRO A 84 4.94 8.58 -8.94
C PRO A 84 6.08 9.03 -8.04
N LYS A 85 7.32 8.79 -8.48
CA LYS A 85 8.53 9.05 -7.69
C LYS A 85 8.65 10.51 -7.22
N GLU A 86 8.13 11.46 -7.98
CA GLU A 86 8.18 12.90 -7.67
C GLU A 86 6.93 13.42 -6.96
N TYR A 87 5.97 12.56 -6.66
CA TYR A 87 4.75 12.96 -5.95
C TYR A 87 5.06 13.27 -4.48
N ARG A 88 4.76 14.49 -4.05
CA ARG A 88 5.11 15.01 -2.71
C ARG A 88 3.92 15.58 -1.93
N ASN A 89 2.71 15.50 -2.47
CA ASN A 89 1.51 15.92 -1.76
C ASN A 89 1.23 14.99 -0.57
N ASP A 90 0.70 15.54 0.52
CA ASP A 90 0.21 14.75 1.66
C ASP A 90 -0.95 13.88 1.18
N VAL A 91 -0.86 12.56 1.38
CA VAL A 91 -1.93 11.61 1.08
C VAL A 91 -2.32 10.91 2.37
N GLN A 92 -3.62 10.92 2.66
CA GLN A 92 -4.20 10.17 3.77
C GLN A 92 -5.22 9.17 3.25
N VAL A 93 -5.09 7.93 3.72
CA VAL A 93 -6.05 6.84 3.52
C VAL A 93 -6.61 6.46 4.88
N ILE A 94 -7.92 6.53 5.06
CA ILE A 94 -8.59 6.09 6.29
C ILE A 94 -9.57 4.98 5.95
N ALA A 95 -9.37 3.80 6.53
CA ALA A 95 -10.26 2.65 6.43
C ALA A 95 -10.96 2.42 7.77
N THR A 96 -12.28 2.58 7.81
CA THR A 96 -13.09 2.41 9.01
C THR A 96 -14.04 1.22 8.85
N VAL A 97 -13.92 0.24 9.74
CA VAL A 97 -14.85 -0.89 9.80
C VAL A 97 -16.17 -0.42 10.40
N LEU A 98 -17.24 -0.51 9.61
CA LEU A 98 -18.58 -0.08 9.99
C LEU A 98 -19.45 -1.24 10.51
N SER A 99 -19.22 -2.44 9.99
CA SER A 99 -19.95 -3.66 10.36
C SER A 99 -19.02 -4.86 10.24
N TYR A 100 -19.14 -5.83 11.14
CA TYR A 100 -18.36 -7.07 11.13
C TYR A 100 -19.22 -8.26 11.49
N ASP A 101 -19.27 -9.23 10.59
CA ASP A 101 -20.13 -10.42 10.67
C ASP A 101 -19.48 -11.63 11.36
N GLN A 102 -18.23 -11.49 11.80
CA GLN A 102 -17.42 -12.56 12.43
C GLN A 102 -17.05 -13.73 11.51
N LYS A 103 -17.28 -13.58 10.21
CA LYS A 103 -16.96 -14.59 9.17
C LYS A 103 -15.96 -14.06 8.16
N ASN A 104 -16.12 -12.83 7.72
CA ASN A 104 -15.32 -12.21 6.67
C ASN A 104 -14.36 -11.20 7.29
N LEU A 105 -13.05 -11.47 7.21
CA LEU A 105 -12.06 -10.59 7.86
C LEU A 105 -11.96 -9.24 7.14
N PRO A 106 -12.03 -8.11 7.87
CA PRO A 106 -12.14 -6.76 7.29
C PRO A 106 -10.85 -6.23 6.67
N ASP A 107 -9.69 -6.85 6.91
CA ASP A 107 -8.39 -6.39 6.44
C ASP A 107 -8.27 -6.45 4.91
N ILE A 108 -8.63 -7.57 4.28
CA ILE A 108 -8.64 -7.71 2.81
C ILE A 108 -9.62 -6.71 2.18
N LEU A 109 -10.80 -6.55 2.77
CA LEU A 109 -11.77 -5.55 2.32
C LEU A 109 -11.17 -4.13 2.39
N ALA A 110 -10.51 -3.78 3.50
CA ALA A 110 -9.87 -2.47 3.65
C ALA A 110 -8.79 -2.22 2.59
N MET A 111 -7.98 -3.23 2.26
CA MET A 111 -6.97 -3.14 1.19
C MET A 111 -7.61 -2.89 -0.19
N ILE A 112 -8.65 -3.67 -0.54
CA ILE A 112 -9.38 -3.51 -1.81
C ILE A 112 -10.08 -2.15 -1.85
N GLY A 113 -10.70 -1.74 -0.75
CA GLY A 113 -11.37 -0.44 -0.63
C GLY A 113 -10.42 0.74 -0.78
N ALA A 114 -9.19 0.64 -0.23
CA ALA A 114 -8.15 1.65 -0.39
C ALA A 114 -7.67 1.76 -1.84
N SER A 115 -7.44 0.61 -2.49
CA SER A 115 -7.13 0.56 -3.91
C SER A 115 -8.22 1.23 -4.74
N ALA A 116 -9.47 0.82 -4.57
CA ALA A 116 -10.59 1.35 -5.33
C ALA A 116 -10.78 2.85 -5.06
N ALA A 117 -10.66 3.29 -3.81
CA ALA A 117 -10.80 4.71 -3.45
C ALA A 117 -9.71 5.58 -4.08
N LEU A 118 -8.45 5.13 -4.08
CA LEU A 118 -7.36 5.80 -4.80
C LEU A 118 -7.59 5.77 -6.30
N TRP A 119 -8.03 4.63 -6.84
CA TRP A 119 -8.24 4.46 -8.27
C TRP A 119 -9.29 5.41 -8.81
N ILE A 120 -10.43 5.56 -8.12
CA ILE A 120 -11.48 6.51 -8.50
C ILE A 120 -11.16 7.99 -8.20
N SER A 121 -10.08 8.29 -7.47
CA SER A 121 -9.68 9.65 -7.11
C SER A 121 -8.85 10.31 -8.22
N ASP A 122 -8.59 11.61 -8.09
CA ASP A 122 -7.69 12.39 -8.94
C ASP A 122 -6.20 12.25 -8.55
N ILE A 123 -5.91 11.52 -7.48
CA ILE A 123 -4.54 11.32 -6.97
C ILE A 123 -3.77 10.39 -7.92
N PRO A 124 -2.58 10.78 -8.43
CA PRO A 124 -1.82 9.97 -9.38
C PRO A 124 -1.33 8.69 -8.69
N PHE A 125 -1.87 7.56 -9.14
CA PHE A 125 -1.69 6.24 -8.53
C PHE A 125 -1.68 5.19 -9.63
N GLN A 126 -0.60 4.40 -9.72
CA GLN A 126 -0.34 3.39 -10.76
C GLN A 126 -0.94 2.02 -10.37
N GLY A 127 -2.19 2.04 -9.89
CA GLY A 127 -2.95 0.83 -9.56
C GLY A 127 -3.91 0.41 -10.69
N PRO A 128 -5.04 -0.25 -10.36
CA PRO A 128 -5.44 -0.69 -9.01
C PRO A 128 -4.62 -1.91 -8.55
N ILE A 129 -4.69 -2.21 -7.25
CA ILE A 129 -4.22 -3.47 -6.68
C ILE A 129 -5.41 -4.35 -6.28
N GLY A 130 -5.22 -5.66 -6.35
CA GLY A 130 -6.06 -6.63 -5.63
C GLY A 130 -5.33 -7.11 -4.39
N ALA A 131 -6.08 -7.69 -3.46
CA ALA A 131 -5.56 -8.33 -2.27
C ALA A 131 -6.42 -9.56 -1.94
N VAL A 132 -5.77 -10.64 -1.52
CA VAL A 132 -6.45 -11.86 -1.06
C VAL A 132 -5.66 -12.50 0.07
N ARG A 133 -6.34 -13.33 0.87
CA ARG A 133 -5.71 -14.27 1.78
C ARG A 133 -5.77 -15.67 1.19
N VAL A 134 -4.71 -16.45 1.31
CA VAL A 134 -4.67 -17.86 0.92
C VAL A 134 -4.37 -18.70 2.15
N GLY A 135 -5.29 -19.61 2.43
CA GLY A 135 -5.20 -20.66 3.44
C GLY A 135 -4.79 -22.00 2.83
N LEU A 136 -4.24 -22.90 3.64
CA LEU A 136 -4.12 -24.33 3.32
C LEU A 136 -4.77 -25.16 4.43
N ILE A 137 -5.77 -25.98 4.10
CA ILE A 137 -6.47 -26.85 5.05
C ILE A 137 -6.57 -28.23 4.41
N GLU A 138 -6.07 -29.27 5.08
CA GLU A 138 -6.12 -30.65 4.59
C GLU A 138 -5.55 -30.82 3.15
N ASN A 139 -4.46 -30.10 2.86
CA ASN A 139 -3.83 -29.99 1.53
C ASN A 139 -4.66 -29.29 0.44
N GLU A 140 -5.77 -28.63 0.79
CA GLU A 140 -6.57 -27.84 -0.14
C GLU A 140 -6.36 -26.34 0.11
N PHE A 141 -6.11 -25.60 -0.98
CA PHE A 141 -5.99 -24.14 -0.92
C PHE A 141 -7.35 -23.48 -0.85
N ILE A 142 -7.52 -22.56 0.10
CA ILE A 142 -8.75 -21.79 0.29
C ILE A 142 -8.43 -20.31 0.08
N VAL A 143 -9.20 -19.63 -0.76
CA VAL A 143 -9.07 -18.18 -0.96
C VAL A 143 -10.02 -17.45 -0.01
N ASN A 144 -9.48 -16.48 0.71
CA ASN A 144 -10.12 -15.68 1.75
C ASN A 144 -10.79 -16.53 2.85
N PRO A 145 -10.05 -17.46 3.50
CA PRO A 145 -10.60 -18.24 4.59
C PRO A 145 -11.04 -17.34 5.76
N GLY A 146 -12.15 -17.71 6.39
CA GLY A 146 -12.69 -17.02 7.56
C GLY A 146 -11.91 -17.31 8.85
N PRO A 147 -12.24 -16.64 9.97
CA PRO A 147 -11.54 -16.83 11.24
C PRO A 147 -11.47 -18.28 11.72
N GLN A 148 -12.57 -19.04 11.59
CA GLN A 148 -12.63 -20.44 12.04
C GLN A 148 -11.77 -21.37 11.20
N GLU A 149 -11.71 -21.13 9.90
CA GLU A 149 -10.88 -21.90 8.96
C GLU A 149 -9.39 -21.64 9.22
N LEU A 150 -9.04 -20.39 9.56
CA LEU A 150 -7.67 -20.00 9.90
C LEU A 150 -7.13 -20.64 11.17
N GLU A 151 -7.98 -21.08 12.11
CA GLU A 151 -7.50 -21.78 13.32
C GLU A 151 -6.79 -23.10 12.99
N ASN A 152 -7.23 -23.78 11.93
CA ASN A 152 -6.72 -25.09 11.53
C ASN A 152 -5.81 -25.05 10.30
N THR A 153 -5.44 -23.86 9.82
CA THR A 153 -4.67 -23.73 8.59
C THR A 153 -3.19 -24.05 8.79
N GLU A 154 -2.57 -24.64 7.77
CA GLU A 154 -1.12 -24.87 7.68
C GLU A 154 -0.38 -23.70 7.06
N LEU A 155 -1.10 -22.82 6.34
CA LEU A 155 -0.56 -21.68 5.62
C LEU A 155 -1.54 -20.51 5.72
N ASN A 156 -1.07 -19.32 6.06
CA ASN A 156 -1.87 -18.10 6.04
C ASN A 156 -1.08 -16.98 5.38
N LEU A 157 -1.30 -16.76 4.08
CA LEU A 157 -0.62 -15.72 3.31
C LEU A 157 -1.61 -14.64 2.88
N ILE A 158 -1.31 -13.39 3.19
CA ILE A 158 -1.93 -12.21 2.60
C ILE A 158 -1.05 -11.75 1.45
N ILE A 159 -1.64 -11.65 0.27
CA ILE A 159 -0.93 -11.38 -0.97
C ILE A 159 -1.65 -10.23 -1.68
N ALA A 160 -0.89 -9.22 -2.10
CA ALA A 160 -1.40 -8.07 -2.84
C ALA A 160 -0.51 -7.73 -4.03
N GLY A 161 -1.14 -7.27 -5.11
CA GLY A 161 -0.45 -7.03 -6.37
C GLY A 161 -1.34 -6.35 -7.41
N THR A 162 -0.73 -5.98 -8.52
CA THR A 162 -1.41 -5.55 -9.75
C THR A 162 -1.78 -6.77 -10.60
N LYS A 163 -2.41 -6.51 -11.75
CA LYS A 163 -2.80 -7.53 -12.72
C LYS A 163 -1.63 -8.40 -13.20
N ASP A 164 -0.44 -7.80 -13.23
CA ASP A 164 0.76 -8.39 -13.83
C ASP A 164 1.85 -8.77 -12.80
N SER A 165 1.76 -8.29 -11.56
CA SER A 165 2.85 -8.48 -10.59
C SER A 165 2.39 -8.44 -9.14
N ILE A 166 2.97 -9.33 -8.34
CA ILE A 166 2.85 -9.33 -6.87
C ILE A 166 3.76 -8.26 -6.29
N ILE A 167 3.20 -7.42 -5.42
CA ILE A 167 3.92 -6.31 -4.78
C ILE A 167 4.26 -6.65 -3.33
N MET A 168 3.35 -7.33 -2.64
CA MET A 168 3.45 -7.56 -1.20
C MET A 168 2.94 -8.95 -0.85
N ILE A 169 3.71 -9.64 -0.02
CA ILE A 169 3.35 -10.88 0.64
C ILE A 169 3.65 -10.71 2.14
N GLU A 170 2.71 -11.11 2.98
CA GLU A 170 2.87 -11.22 4.43
C GLU A 170 2.16 -12.48 4.89
N GLY A 171 2.75 -13.26 5.78
CA GLY A 171 2.06 -14.43 6.29
C GLY A 171 2.89 -15.31 7.19
N GLU A 172 2.29 -16.42 7.58
CA GLU A 172 2.89 -17.47 8.40
C GLU A 172 2.57 -18.84 7.81
N ALA A 173 3.43 -19.83 8.09
CA ALA A 173 3.26 -21.18 7.63
C ALA A 173 3.83 -22.19 8.63
N LYS A 174 3.25 -23.39 8.68
CA LYS A 174 3.68 -24.50 9.53
C LYS A 174 4.60 -25.45 8.75
N GLU A 175 5.83 -25.00 8.50
CA GLU A 175 6.90 -25.79 7.85
C GLU A 175 6.48 -26.40 6.48
N VAL A 176 5.67 -25.67 5.71
CA VAL A 176 5.29 -26.07 4.34
C VAL A 176 6.46 -25.96 3.37
N THR A 177 6.43 -26.71 2.27
CA THR A 177 7.49 -26.63 1.25
C THR A 177 7.40 -25.36 0.41
N GLU A 178 8.52 -24.97 -0.21
CA GLU A 178 8.57 -23.82 -1.11
C GLU A 178 7.60 -23.97 -2.30
N GLU A 179 7.39 -25.19 -2.81
CA GLU A 179 6.43 -25.43 -3.89
C GLU A 179 5.00 -25.07 -3.49
N ILE A 180 4.59 -25.36 -2.24
CA ILE A 180 3.27 -25.02 -1.71
C ILE A 180 3.10 -23.49 -1.66
N ILE A 181 4.13 -22.77 -1.23
CA ILE A 181 4.12 -21.29 -1.20
C ILE A 181 3.96 -20.73 -2.62
N LEU A 182 4.71 -21.26 -3.59
CA LEU A 182 4.61 -20.82 -4.99
C LEU A 182 3.22 -21.10 -5.58
N GLN A 183 2.62 -22.24 -5.26
CA GLN A 183 1.25 -22.57 -5.67
C GLN A 183 0.24 -21.57 -5.07
N ALA A 184 0.36 -21.25 -3.78
CA ALA A 184 -0.48 -20.25 -3.12
C ALA A 184 -0.39 -18.87 -3.80
N ILE A 185 0.82 -18.45 -4.19
CA ILE A 185 1.03 -17.19 -4.90
C ILE A 185 0.36 -17.19 -6.27
N ASN A 186 0.44 -18.29 -7.03
CA ASN A 186 -0.22 -18.40 -8.33
C ASN A 186 -1.76 -18.34 -8.20
N ILE A 187 -2.32 -19.05 -7.21
CA ILE A 187 -3.76 -19.00 -6.92
C ILE A 187 -4.18 -17.57 -6.53
N ALA A 188 -3.37 -16.90 -5.71
CA ALA A 188 -3.62 -15.52 -5.34
C ALA A 188 -3.61 -14.56 -6.53
N GLN A 189 -2.67 -14.72 -7.47
CA GLN A 189 -2.58 -13.86 -8.65
C GLN A 189 -3.86 -13.93 -9.51
N GLU A 190 -4.42 -15.12 -9.71
CA GLU A 190 -5.68 -15.27 -10.47
C GLU A 190 -6.88 -14.64 -9.73
N ALA A 191 -6.95 -14.80 -8.40
CA ALA A 191 -7.98 -14.15 -7.61
C ALA A 191 -7.84 -12.61 -7.61
N ILE A 192 -6.61 -12.10 -7.54
CA ILE A 192 -6.28 -10.66 -7.63
C ILE A 192 -6.77 -10.07 -8.95
N LYS A 193 -6.57 -10.75 -10.08
CA LYS A 193 -7.06 -10.30 -11.40
C LYS A 193 -8.57 -10.10 -11.38
N THR A 194 -9.31 -11.06 -10.83
CA THR A 194 -10.78 -10.95 -10.68
C THR A 194 -11.19 -9.72 -9.87
N ILE A 195 -10.50 -9.44 -8.77
CA ILE A 195 -10.76 -8.26 -7.93
C ILE A 195 -10.44 -6.95 -8.66
N ILE A 196 -9.36 -6.94 -9.46
CA ILE A 196 -8.97 -5.78 -10.27
C ILE A 196 -10.00 -5.52 -11.37
N GLU A 197 -10.48 -6.55 -12.05
CA GLU A 197 -11.52 -6.43 -13.08
C GLU A 197 -12.79 -5.79 -12.51
N GLY A 198 -13.19 -6.13 -11.29
CA GLY A 198 -14.32 -5.47 -10.61
C GLY A 198 -14.08 -3.99 -10.32
N GLN A 199 -12.84 -3.59 -9.99
CA GLN A 199 -12.47 -2.18 -9.80
C GLN A 199 -12.43 -1.41 -11.12
N GLU A 200 -11.96 -2.04 -12.20
CA GLU A 200 -11.97 -1.47 -13.55
C GLU A 200 -13.42 -1.21 -14.01
N GLN A 201 -14.29 -2.20 -13.88
CA GLN A 201 -15.73 -2.07 -14.19
C GLN A 201 -16.39 -0.95 -13.37
N LEU A 202 -16.03 -0.81 -12.09
CA LEU A 202 -16.55 0.27 -11.25
C LEU A 202 -16.18 1.64 -11.82
N VAL A 203 -14.95 1.83 -12.28
CA VAL A 203 -14.54 3.11 -12.88
C VAL A 203 -15.26 3.39 -14.20
N ASP A 204 -15.41 2.36 -15.03
CA ASP A 204 -16.14 2.46 -16.30
C ASP A 204 -17.58 2.93 -16.07
N ILE A 205 -18.27 2.36 -15.06
CA ILE A 205 -19.62 2.78 -14.68
C ILE A 205 -19.67 4.23 -14.19
N LEU A 206 -18.63 4.69 -13.49
CA LEU A 206 -18.54 6.06 -12.99
C LEU A 206 -18.20 7.08 -14.09
N GLY A 207 -17.82 6.62 -15.29
CA GLY A 207 -17.43 7.48 -16.41
C GLY A 207 -16.21 8.34 -16.09
N LYS A 208 -15.38 7.93 -15.13
CA LYS A 208 -14.13 8.62 -14.80
C LYS A 208 -13.04 8.13 -15.74
N SER A 209 -12.28 9.05 -16.32
CA SER A 209 -11.08 8.70 -17.07
C SER A 209 -10.00 8.21 -16.10
N ASN A 210 -9.45 7.02 -16.35
CA ASN A 210 -8.25 6.52 -15.67
C ASN A 210 -6.98 7.29 -16.04
N VAL A 211 -7.06 8.17 -17.05
CA VAL A 211 -5.97 9.07 -17.43
C VAL A 211 -5.89 10.17 -16.39
N LYS A 212 -5.16 9.89 -15.32
CA LYS A 212 -4.73 10.90 -14.36
C LYS A 212 -3.63 11.68 -15.03
N GLU A 213 -3.81 13.00 -15.16
CA GLU A 213 -2.76 13.86 -15.70
C GLU A 213 -1.49 13.58 -14.92
N GLU A 214 -0.45 13.10 -15.60
CA GLU A 214 0.90 13.20 -15.07
C GLU A 214 1.12 14.68 -14.87
N LYS A 215 1.05 15.15 -13.61
CA LYS A 215 1.47 16.49 -13.28
C LYS A 215 2.90 16.61 -13.79
N GLN A 216 3.05 17.32 -14.90
CA GLN A 216 4.30 17.56 -15.56
C GLN A 216 5.16 18.35 -14.58
N TYR A 217 6.13 17.68 -13.94
CA TYR A 217 7.18 18.35 -13.15
C TYR A 217 8.19 18.97 -14.14
N SER A 218 7.73 19.84 -15.04
CA SER A 218 8.30 20.07 -16.38
C SER A 218 9.44 21.10 -16.49
N GLU A 219 10.18 21.38 -15.41
CA GLU A 219 11.42 22.18 -15.53
C GLU A 219 12.54 21.63 -14.64
N THR A 220 12.21 21.07 -13.48
CA THR A 220 13.19 20.48 -12.56
C THR A 220 13.73 19.12 -13.03
N ALA A 221 12.95 18.35 -13.80
CA ALA A 221 13.36 17.02 -14.25
C ALA A 221 14.54 17.06 -15.25
N GLU A 222 14.50 17.94 -16.25
CA GLU A 222 15.58 18.07 -17.24
C GLU A 222 16.88 18.59 -16.60
N LEU A 223 16.77 19.59 -15.71
CA LEU A 223 17.90 20.11 -14.95
C LEU A 223 18.50 19.03 -14.03
N ALA A 224 17.66 18.24 -13.35
CA ALA A 224 18.09 17.13 -12.53
C ALA A 224 18.81 16.04 -13.34
N ASP A 225 18.32 15.73 -14.54
CA ASP A 225 18.97 14.75 -15.42
C ASP A 225 20.34 15.24 -15.94
N ASN A 226 20.49 16.54 -16.20
CA ASN A 226 21.78 17.14 -16.55
C ASN A 226 22.80 16.99 -15.41
N TYR A 227 22.44 17.40 -14.19
CA TYR A 227 23.30 17.22 -13.02
C TYR A 227 23.60 15.75 -12.76
N ARG A 228 22.62 14.86 -12.92
CA ARG A 228 22.81 13.43 -12.74
C ARG A 228 23.83 12.86 -13.72
N ASN A 229 23.78 13.28 -14.98
CA ASN A 229 24.74 12.87 -16.00
C ASN A 229 26.14 13.44 -15.74
N GLU A 230 26.23 14.70 -15.31
CA GLU A 230 27.51 15.33 -14.95
C GLU A 230 28.17 14.64 -13.76
N ILE A 231 27.43 14.44 -12.66
CA ILE A 231 27.91 13.72 -11.47
C ILE A 231 28.34 12.30 -11.82
N LYS A 232 27.56 11.61 -12.65
CA LYS A 232 27.89 10.26 -13.13
C LYS A 232 29.21 10.26 -13.90
N ASN A 233 29.40 11.19 -14.85
CA ASN A 233 30.64 11.24 -15.62
C ASN A 233 31.88 11.53 -14.77
N LEU A 234 31.74 12.38 -13.75
CA LEU A 234 32.85 12.80 -12.90
C LEU A 234 33.20 11.80 -11.79
N TYR A 235 32.19 11.28 -11.09
CA TYR A 235 32.39 10.57 -9.83
C TYR A 235 32.01 9.08 -9.87
N GLN A 236 31.47 8.55 -10.97
CA GLN A 236 31.01 7.14 -11.03
C GLN A 236 32.07 6.12 -10.61
N LYS A 237 33.33 6.30 -11.01
CA LYS A 237 34.42 5.38 -10.63
C LYS A 237 34.71 5.42 -9.13
N GLU A 238 34.75 6.62 -8.56
CA GLU A 238 35.02 6.83 -7.13
C GLU A 238 33.88 6.27 -6.28
N ILE A 239 32.63 6.58 -6.63
CA ILE A 239 31.44 6.03 -5.96
C ILE A 239 31.44 4.50 -6.03
N LYS A 240 31.74 3.92 -7.20
CA LYS A 240 31.78 2.45 -7.35
C LYS A 240 32.83 1.81 -6.44
N ASN A 241 34.01 2.42 -6.32
CA ASN A 241 35.06 1.93 -5.44
C ASN A 241 34.65 2.04 -3.96
N ALA A 242 34.06 3.17 -3.56
CA ALA A 242 33.58 3.37 -2.19
C ALA A 242 32.48 2.35 -1.82
N VAL A 243 31.51 2.10 -2.71
CA VAL A 243 30.44 1.10 -2.46
C VAL A 243 30.99 -0.33 -2.29
N CYS A 244 32.12 -0.65 -2.90
CA CYS A 244 32.79 -1.94 -2.73
C CYS A 244 33.59 -2.10 -1.42
N VAL A 245 33.68 -1.05 -0.59
CA VAL A 245 34.31 -1.16 0.73
C VAL A 245 33.42 -1.98 1.68
N ASN A 246 34.03 -2.99 2.30
CA ASN A 246 33.33 -3.92 3.18
C ASN A 246 32.99 -3.32 4.54
N GLU A 247 33.91 -2.53 5.09
CA GLU A 247 33.73 -1.89 6.40
C GLU A 247 32.70 -0.76 6.26
N LYS A 248 31.67 -0.79 7.11
CA LYS A 248 30.50 0.09 6.97
C LYS A 248 30.89 1.55 7.21
N LYS A 249 31.67 1.81 8.25
CA LYS A 249 32.01 3.19 8.66
C LYS A 249 32.93 3.84 7.64
N GLU A 250 33.97 3.14 7.20
CA GLU A 250 34.88 3.58 6.15
C GLU A 250 34.13 3.84 4.84
N ARG A 251 33.16 2.99 4.48
CA ARG A 251 32.30 3.24 3.32
C ARG A 251 31.44 4.49 3.48
N GLU A 252 30.84 4.71 4.64
CA GLU A 252 30.02 5.89 4.92
C GLU A 252 30.86 7.17 4.86
N ASP A 253 32.02 7.18 5.52
CA ASP A 253 32.97 8.30 5.54
C ASP A 253 33.43 8.65 4.10
N LEU A 254 33.79 7.66 3.30
CA LEU A 254 34.19 7.86 1.89
C LEU A 254 33.04 8.40 1.02
N LEU A 255 31.82 7.93 1.23
CA LEU A 255 30.65 8.41 0.48
C LEU A 255 30.28 9.84 0.88
N GLU A 256 30.41 10.19 2.17
CA GLU A 256 30.21 11.55 2.68
C GLU A 256 31.26 12.51 2.11
N ASP A 257 32.54 12.10 2.08
CA ASP A 257 33.61 12.88 1.46
C ASP A 257 33.37 13.11 -0.04
N ILE A 258 32.90 12.09 -0.77
CA ILE A 258 32.52 12.25 -2.19
C ILE A 258 31.33 13.22 -2.32
N PHE A 259 30.31 13.09 -1.47
CA PHE A 259 29.13 13.93 -1.50
C PHE A 259 29.47 15.42 -1.25
N ASN A 260 30.29 15.70 -0.24
CA ASN A 260 30.73 17.07 0.06
C ASN A 260 31.52 17.68 -1.11
N ARG A 261 32.41 16.91 -1.75
CA ARG A 261 33.15 17.36 -2.95
C ARG A 261 32.24 17.63 -4.15
N ILE A 262 31.15 16.88 -4.30
CA ILE A 262 30.15 17.13 -5.36
C ILE A 262 29.42 18.45 -5.08
N ILE A 263 28.98 18.68 -3.85
CA ILE A 263 28.29 19.91 -3.46
C ILE A 263 29.20 21.13 -3.67
N GLU A 264 30.45 21.08 -3.19
CA GLU A 264 31.40 22.19 -3.36
C GLU A 264 31.67 22.55 -4.83
N LYS A 265 31.57 21.56 -5.73
CA LYS A 265 31.83 21.75 -7.16
C LYS A 265 30.61 22.30 -7.92
N LEU A 266 29.41 21.97 -7.47
CA LEU A 266 28.14 22.29 -8.15
C LEU A 266 27.37 23.46 -7.51
N SER A 267 27.77 23.90 -6.32
CA SER A 267 27.30 25.14 -5.66
C SER A 267 27.96 26.38 -6.25
#